data_AF-A0A9D2ENK0-F1
#
_entry.id   AF-A0A9D2ENK0-F1
#
_cell.length_a   1.000
_cell.length_b   1.000
_cell.length_c   1.000
_cell.angle_alpha   90.00
_cell.angle_beta   90.00
_cell.angle_gamma   90.00
#
_symmetry.space_group_name_H-M   'P 1'
#
loop_
_entity.id
_entity.type
_entity.pdbx_description
1 polymer ?
#
loop_
_entity_poly.entity_id
_entity_poly.type
_entity_poly.pdbx_seq_one_letter_code
_entity_poly.pdbx_strand_id
1 'polypeptide(L)'
;MDQNFSLMAQSRANYYTAGSPVQFVRVELLKGDVTGEVAVCLTFKNVGTEPLTGLVVHFKCKDAAGQVLCEDDFYYEQLDAQPGDVFGSDDAVYVSDTPVSSVEVEQDRAFLNGRGVDLRGYKRVRLQMPRVLPASIAKTLQQRTGNSQLTCVPQDTEYGWFCACGAFHPNEENCTFCSECGGDRAGIKATLTGILEDARRAAERQQQEINSVANNVDPQRAQASPAATAAAAQAAINQTEEYDDGATATYDPQGYAQEEDEEMERVRRYAPKGRLFDDDEDDDEGTQMYDTDELDYDDEDEDDAPRGKKRGRYADDDEASEDDVMAERIIHWAPPITAIVCALIIAVSLIYHFVIA
;
A
#
# COMPACT_ATOMS: atom_id res chain seq x y z
N MET A 1 30.85 -7.47 -26.68
CA MET A 1 29.94 -8.53 -26.22
C MET A 1 28.75 -7.79 -25.68
N ASP A 2 27.56 -8.02 -26.21
CA ASP A 2 26.36 -7.39 -25.67
C ASP A 2 26.14 -7.94 -24.26
N GLN A 3 26.18 -7.04 -23.28
CA GLN A 3 25.99 -7.39 -21.89
C GLN A 3 24.48 -7.49 -21.65
N ASN A 4 24.01 -8.68 -21.31
CA ASN A 4 22.63 -8.85 -20.88
C ASN A 4 22.47 -8.36 -19.45
N PHE A 5 21.32 -7.74 -19.20
CA PHE A 5 20.93 -7.24 -17.90
C PHE A 5 19.64 -7.92 -17.43
N SER A 6 19.61 -8.34 -16.16
CA SER A 6 18.45 -8.97 -15.54
C SER A 6 17.85 -8.06 -14.45
N LEU A 7 16.53 -7.94 -14.39
CA LEU A 7 15.84 -7.11 -13.40
C LEU A 7 16.05 -7.67 -11.99
N MET A 8 16.67 -6.88 -11.10
CA MET A 8 16.84 -7.23 -9.69
C MET A 8 15.68 -6.72 -8.84
N ALA A 9 15.33 -5.45 -9.03
CA ALA A 9 14.31 -4.77 -8.25
C ALA A 9 13.71 -3.65 -9.09
N GLN A 10 12.45 -3.36 -8.84
CA GLN A 10 11.74 -2.24 -9.43
C GLN A 10 10.89 -1.58 -8.35
N SER A 11 10.86 -0.25 -8.36
CA SER A 11 10.00 0.52 -7.48
C SER A 11 9.31 1.62 -8.26
N ARG A 12 7.98 1.70 -8.14
CA ARG A 12 7.21 2.81 -8.74
C ARG A 12 7.38 4.08 -7.92
N ALA A 13 7.27 5.22 -8.59
CA ALA A 13 7.29 6.51 -7.93
C ALA A 13 6.15 6.60 -6.88
N ASN A 14 6.49 7.13 -5.71
CA ASN A 14 5.55 7.36 -4.61
C ASN A 14 5.00 8.80 -4.59
N TYR A 15 5.30 9.60 -5.61
CA TYR A 15 4.80 10.96 -5.78
C TYR A 15 4.50 11.26 -7.25
N TYR A 16 3.67 12.28 -7.45
CA TYR A 16 3.39 12.90 -8.72
C TYR A 16 3.71 14.40 -8.61
N THR A 17 4.17 14.99 -9.70
CA THR A 17 4.51 16.42 -9.80
C THR A 17 3.36 17.17 -10.47
N ALA A 18 2.56 17.88 -9.68
CA ALA A 18 1.33 18.49 -10.15
C ALA A 18 1.56 19.59 -11.18
N GLY A 19 0.91 19.48 -12.35
CA GLY A 19 1.09 20.39 -13.48
C GLY A 19 2.38 20.20 -14.28
N SER A 20 3.26 19.28 -13.89
CA SER A 20 4.50 19.01 -14.63
C SER A 20 4.19 18.31 -15.96
N PRO A 21 4.84 18.70 -17.07
CA PRO A 21 4.72 17.99 -18.35
C PRO A 21 5.42 16.62 -18.34
N VAL A 22 6.20 16.30 -17.31
CA VAL A 22 6.94 15.03 -17.20
C VAL A 22 6.61 14.35 -15.88
N GLN A 23 6.16 13.11 -15.93
CA GLN A 23 5.90 12.28 -14.76
C GLN A 23 7.04 11.27 -14.56
N PHE A 24 7.56 11.18 -13.35
CA PHE A 24 8.47 10.10 -12.96
C PHE A 24 7.68 8.82 -12.67
N VAL A 25 8.01 7.72 -13.34
CA VAL A 25 7.20 6.49 -13.31
C VAL A 25 7.77 5.48 -12.32
N ARG A 26 9.06 5.14 -12.45
CA ARG A 26 9.70 4.08 -11.67
C ARG A 26 11.23 4.10 -11.78
N VAL A 27 11.86 3.42 -10.84
CA VAL A 27 13.27 3.03 -10.84
C VAL A 27 13.36 1.54 -11.12
N GLU A 28 14.31 1.15 -11.96
CA GLU A 28 14.68 -0.24 -12.22
C GLU A 28 16.16 -0.44 -11.89
N LEU A 29 16.44 -1.44 -11.05
CA LEU A 29 17.80 -1.90 -10.76
C LEU A 29 18.04 -3.17 -11.56
N LEU A 30 19.01 -3.11 -12.46
CA LEU A 30 19.37 -4.21 -13.35
C LEU A 30 20.75 -4.75 -12.99
N LYS A 31 20.94 -6.06 -13.05
CA LYS A 31 22.23 -6.71 -12.87
C LYS A 31 22.82 -7.12 -14.21
N GLY A 32 24.07 -6.75 -14.47
CA GLY A 32 24.82 -7.29 -15.60
C GLY A 32 25.10 -8.78 -15.39
N ASP A 33 24.66 -9.63 -16.31
CA ASP A 33 24.84 -11.09 -16.18
C ASP A 33 26.32 -11.51 -16.25
N VAL A 34 27.15 -10.72 -16.95
CA VAL A 34 28.58 -10.99 -17.16
C VAL A 34 29.45 -10.29 -16.11
N THR A 35 29.25 -9.00 -15.88
CA THR A 35 30.09 -8.21 -14.96
C THR A 35 29.63 -8.31 -13.51
N GLY A 36 28.34 -8.58 -13.29
CA GLY A 36 27.72 -8.54 -11.97
C GLY A 36 27.39 -7.13 -11.48
N GLU A 37 27.73 -6.09 -12.25
CA GLU A 37 27.46 -4.68 -11.93
C GLU A 37 25.96 -4.41 -11.85
N VAL A 38 25.59 -3.44 -11.01
CA VAL A 38 24.23 -2.94 -10.89
C VAL A 38 24.09 -1.67 -11.71
N ALA A 39 23.18 -1.67 -12.67
CA ALA A 39 22.75 -0.50 -13.43
C ALA A 39 21.44 0.05 -12.87
N VAL A 40 21.35 1.36 -12.77
CA VAL A 40 20.15 2.09 -12.36
C VAL A 40 19.52 2.72 -13.59
N CYS A 41 18.28 2.35 -13.90
CA CYS A 41 17.49 2.97 -14.96
C CYS A 41 16.31 3.74 -14.36
N LEU A 42 16.03 4.92 -14.91
CA LEU A 42 14.94 5.78 -14.47
C LEU A 42 13.93 5.93 -15.61
N THR A 43 12.68 5.58 -15.33
CA THR A 43 11.61 5.67 -16.32
C THR A 43 10.77 6.92 -16.10
N PHE A 44 10.59 7.68 -17.17
CA PHE A 44 9.76 8.88 -17.20
C PHE A 44 8.68 8.75 -18.26
N LYS A 45 7.70 9.65 -18.19
CA LYS A 45 6.61 9.74 -19.14
C LYS A 45 6.32 11.18 -19.51
N ASN A 46 6.15 11.44 -20.80
CA ASN A 46 5.62 12.71 -21.26
C ASN A 46 4.10 12.74 -21.02
N VAL A 47 3.65 13.55 -20.07
CA VAL A 47 2.22 13.76 -19.77
C VAL A 47 1.73 15.13 -20.22
N GLY A 48 2.61 15.91 -20.86
CA GLY A 48 2.28 17.19 -21.46
C GLY A 48 1.61 17.04 -22.83
N THR A 49 1.33 18.18 -23.46
CA THR A 49 0.69 18.25 -24.79
C THR A 49 1.70 18.45 -25.93
N GLU A 50 2.98 18.65 -25.61
CA GLU A 50 4.05 18.93 -26.56
C GLU A 50 5.09 17.80 -26.55
N PRO A 51 5.74 17.48 -27.69
CA PRO A 51 6.86 16.55 -27.72
C PRO A 51 8.02 17.00 -26.83
N LEU A 52 8.58 16.06 -26.08
CA LEU A 52 9.73 16.28 -25.21
C LEU A 52 11.02 15.96 -25.96
N THR A 53 11.90 16.94 -26.05
CA THR A 53 13.20 16.85 -26.76
C THR A 53 14.39 16.64 -25.83
N GLY A 54 14.19 16.81 -24.51
CA GLY A 54 15.21 16.52 -23.52
C GLY A 54 14.70 16.65 -22.09
N LEU A 55 15.42 16.04 -21.14
CA LEU A 55 15.14 16.07 -19.72
C LEU A 55 16.45 16.07 -18.93
N VAL A 56 16.55 16.94 -17.93
CA VAL A 56 17.63 16.96 -16.94
C VAL A 56 17.05 16.49 -15.62
N VAL A 57 17.70 15.49 -15.01
CA VAL A 57 17.34 14.97 -13.70
C VAL A 57 18.55 14.96 -12.80
N HIS A 58 18.36 15.34 -11.55
CA HIS A 58 19.34 15.16 -10.49
C HIS A 58 19.00 13.86 -9.76
N PHE A 59 19.97 12.96 -9.59
CA PHE A 59 19.73 11.69 -8.92
C PHE A 59 20.77 11.41 -7.85
N LYS A 60 20.36 10.65 -6.84
CA LYS A 60 21.20 10.25 -5.72
C LYS A 60 21.02 8.77 -5.42
N CYS A 61 22.05 7.98 -5.65
CA CYS A 61 22.07 6.55 -5.36
C CYS A 61 22.68 6.31 -3.98
N LYS A 62 21.99 5.52 -3.15
CA LYS A 62 22.42 5.17 -1.79
C LYS A 62 22.53 3.66 -1.62
N ASP A 63 23.48 3.24 -0.80
CA ASP A 63 23.63 1.85 -0.39
C ASP A 63 22.62 1.45 0.71
N ALA A 64 22.71 0.22 1.21
CA ALA A 64 21.83 -0.30 2.27
C ALA A 64 22.01 0.42 3.63
N ALA A 65 23.15 1.08 3.85
CA ALA A 65 23.40 1.89 5.04
C ALA A 65 22.91 3.34 4.87
N GLY A 66 22.39 3.71 3.70
CA GLY A 66 21.98 5.07 3.36
C GLY A 66 23.14 5.98 2.95
N GLN A 67 24.35 5.44 2.79
CA GLN A 67 25.51 6.20 2.32
C GLN A 67 25.38 6.48 0.83
N VAL A 68 25.69 7.72 0.46
CA VAL A 68 25.64 8.18 -0.94
C VAL A 68 26.78 7.55 -1.72
N LEU A 69 26.43 6.73 -2.70
CA LEU A 69 27.38 6.12 -3.64
C LEU A 69 27.67 7.06 -4.81
N CYS A 70 26.64 7.75 -5.29
CA CYS A 70 26.70 8.69 -6.40
C CYS A 70 25.60 9.74 -6.25
N GLU A 71 25.92 10.98 -6.58
CA GLU A 71 25.00 12.12 -6.66
C GLU A 71 25.44 12.96 -7.84
N ASP A 72 24.64 12.96 -8.91
CA ASP A 72 25.00 13.59 -10.18
C ASP A 72 23.76 14.00 -10.98
N ASP A 73 23.98 14.79 -12.02
CA ASP A 73 22.96 15.15 -13.00
C ASP A 73 23.04 14.23 -14.22
N PHE A 74 21.88 13.75 -14.67
CA PHE A 74 21.76 12.99 -15.91
C PHE A 74 20.97 13.77 -16.96
N TYR A 75 21.48 13.78 -18.18
CA TYR A 75 20.94 14.51 -19.32
C TYR A 75 20.39 13.51 -20.34
N TYR A 76 19.06 13.43 -20.42
CA TYR A 76 18.40 12.81 -21.56
C TYR A 76 18.33 13.82 -22.69
N GLU A 77 19.19 13.65 -23.69
CA GLU A 77 19.26 14.52 -24.88
C GLU A 77 18.62 13.85 -26.09
N GLN A 78 18.25 14.65 -27.09
CA GLN A 78 17.73 14.16 -28.38
C GLN A 78 16.53 13.22 -28.25
N LEU A 79 15.69 13.46 -27.25
CA LEU A 79 14.44 12.71 -27.10
C LEU A 79 13.46 13.07 -28.22
N ASP A 80 12.59 12.12 -28.57
CA ASP A 80 11.41 12.34 -29.40
C ASP A 80 10.19 11.69 -28.73
N ALA A 81 10.01 11.98 -27.44
CA ALA A 81 8.93 11.39 -26.65
C ALA A 81 7.63 12.18 -26.91
N GLN A 82 6.67 11.56 -27.60
CA GLN A 82 5.36 12.14 -27.87
C GLN A 82 4.51 12.18 -26.59
N PRO A 83 3.45 13.01 -26.53
CA PRO A 83 2.47 12.95 -25.45
C PRO A 83 1.96 11.53 -25.19
N GLY A 84 2.15 11.03 -23.98
CA GLY A 84 1.81 9.67 -23.56
C GLY A 84 2.97 8.66 -23.61
N ASP A 85 4.08 8.99 -24.27
CA ASP A 85 5.22 8.09 -24.41
C ASP A 85 6.02 7.96 -23.11
N VAL A 86 6.52 6.75 -22.88
CA VAL A 86 7.39 6.38 -21.77
C VAL A 86 8.82 6.25 -22.29
N PHE A 87 9.80 6.78 -21.56
CA PHE A 87 11.21 6.79 -21.96
C PHE A 87 12.16 6.60 -20.78
N GLY A 88 13.45 6.36 -21.06
CA GLY A 88 14.54 6.26 -20.08
C GLY A 88 14.72 4.89 -19.42
N SER A 89 13.85 3.91 -19.67
CA SER A 89 14.00 2.54 -19.15
C SER A 89 15.27 1.84 -19.66
N ASP A 90 15.76 2.25 -20.83
CA ASP A 90 16.85 1.60 -21.53
C ASP A 90 18.20 2.30 -21.31
N ASP A 91 18.20 3.45 -20.62
CA ASP A 91 19.39 4.26 -20.33
C ASP A 91 19.78 4.13 -18.86
N ALA A 92 20.96 3.57 -18.61
CA ALA A 92 21.52 3.49 -17.27
C ALA A 92 22.09 4.85 -16.85
N VAL A 93 21.49 5.46 -15.81
CA VAL A 93 21.97 6.74 -15.25
C VAL A 93 23.18 6.55 -14.34
N TYR A 94 23.34 5.36 -13.79
CA TYR A 94 24.46 5.00 -12.92
C TYR A 94 24.74 3.50 -13.02
N VAL A 95 26.02 3.14 -13.06
CA VAL A 95 26.48 1.73 -13.04
C VAL A 95 27.51 1.60 -11.92
N SER A 96 27.35 0.59 -11.07
CA SER A 96 28.21 0.38 -9.90
C SER A 96 28.43 -1.10 -9.60
N ASP A 97 29.64 -1.42 -9.14
CA ASP A 97 29.95 -2.71 -8.52
C ASP A 97 29.31 -2.85 -7.12
N THR A 98 28.95 -1.72 -6.51
CA THR A 98 28.36 -1.70 -5.16
C THR A 98 26.83 -1.82 -5.27
N PRO A 99 26.18 -2.69 -4.48
CA PRO A 99 24.73 -2.80 -4.47
C PRO A 99 24.05 -1.48 -4.10
N VAL A 100 23.23 -0.96 -5.01
CA VAL A 100 22.37 0.20 -4.76
C VAL A 100 21.09 -0.27 -4.07
N SER A 101 20.71 0.39 -2.97
CA SER A 101 19.49 0.05 -2.21
C SER A 101 18.36 1.05 -2.43
N SER A 102 18.66 2.33 -2.65
CA SER A 102 17.65 3.35 -2.88
C SER A 102 18.16 4.43 -3.83
N VAL A 103 17.23 5.08 -4.52
CA VAL A 103 17.51 6.14 -5.48
C VAL A 103 16.53 7.27 -5.23
N GLU A 104 17.06 8.46 -4.98
CA GLU A 104 16.28 9.70 -4.94
C GLU A 104 16.42 10.40 -6.28
N VAL A 105 15.31 10.93 -6.80
CA VAL A 105 15.25 11.53 -8.13
C VAL A 105 14.56 12.88 -8.02
N GLU A 106 15.18 13.90 -8.58
CA GLU A 106 14.63 15.23 -8.72
C GLU A 106 14.62 15.64 -10.18
N GLN A 107 13.46 16.06 -10.66
CA GLN A 107 13.33 16.57 -12.01
C GLN A 107 13.73 18.05 -12.01
N ASP A 108 14.75 18.39 -12.81
CA ASP A 108 15.27 19.76 -12.88
C ASP A 108 14.62 20.53 -14.04
N ARG A 109 14.82 20.08 -15.27
CA ARG A 109 14.41 20.84 -16.46
C ARG A 109 13.95 19.93 -17.58
N ALA A 110 12.83 20.26 -18.19
CA ALA A 110 12.36 19.64 -19.43
C ALA A 110 12.60 20.57 -20.62
N PHE A 111 12.84 20.01 -21.80
CA PHE A 111 12.87 20.74 -23.05
C PHE A 111 11.69 20.29 -23.91
N LEU A 112 10.72 21.19 -24.13
CA LEU A 112 9.55 20.95 -24.98
C LEU A 112 9.73 21.74 -26.26
N ASN A 113 9.85 21.07 -27.41
CA ASN A 113 10.14 21.72 -28.70
C ASN A 113 11.32 22.74 -28.65
N GLY A 114 12.37 22.43 -27.87
CA GLY A 114 13.53 23.32 -27.68
C GLY A 114 13.34 24.46 -26.66
N ARG A 115 12.16 24.60 -26.04
CA ARG A 115 11.91 25.53 -24.93
C ARG A 115 12.19 24.83 -23.59
N GLY A 116 13.10 25.40 -22.79
CA GLY A 116 13.36 24.93 -21.43
C GLY A 116 12.23 25.31 -20.47
N VAL A 117 11.71 24.32 -19.73
CA VAL A 117 10.73 24.46 -18.65
C VAL A 117 11.36 23.97 -17.36
N ASP A 118 11.38 24.84 -16.34
CA ASP A 118 11.84 24.48 -15.00
C ASP A 118 10.81 23.57 -14.32
N LEU A 119 11.27 22.39 -13.89
CA LEU A 119 10.44 21.39 -13.22
C LEU A 119 10.51 21.48 -11.69
N ARG A 120 11.50 22.19 -11.14
CA ARG A 120 11.70 22.30 -9.67
C ARG A 120 10.56 23.05 -8.99
N GLY A 121 9.89 23.94 -9.73
CA GLY A 121 8.76 24.72 -9.23
C GLY A 121 7.46 23.94 -9.06
N TYR A 122 7.35 22.72 -9.60
CA TYR A 122 6.11 21.94 -9.50
C TYR A 122 6.00 21.24 -8.14
N LYS A 123 4.80 21.31 -7.55
CA LYS A 123 4.51 20.70 -6.25
C LYS A 123 4.53 19.17 -6.37
N ARG A 124 5.39 18.52 -5.58
CA ARG A 124 5.34 17.06 -5.39
C ARG A 124 4.20 16.70 -4.45
N VAL A 125 3.31 15.85 -4.91
CA VAL A 125 2.17 15.33 -4.17
C VAL A 125 2.37 13.83 -3.97
N ARG A 126 2.31 13.37 -2.72
CA ARG A 126 2.48 11.96 -2.39
C ARG A 126 1.31 11.15 -2.94
N LEU A 127 1.62 10.10 -3.69
CA LEU A 127 0.65 9.14 -4.20
C LEU A 127 0.40 8.06 -3.15
N GLN A 128 -0.88 7.71 -2.97
CA GLN A 128 -1.26 6.56 -2.17
C GLN A 128 -1.06 5.29 -3.00
N MET A 129 -0.43 4.29 -2.39
CA MET A 129 -0.13 3.05 -3.10
C MET A 129 -1.44 2.33 -3.47
N PRO A 130 -1.61 1.88 -4.73
CA PRO A 130 -2.86 1.25 -5.15
C PRO A 130 -3.10 -0.05 -4.38
N ARG A 131 -4.36 -0.32 -4.06
CA ARG A 131 -4.75 -1.53 -3.32
C ARG A 131 -4.62 -2.76 -4.22
N VAL A 132 -3.97 -3.81 -3.71
CA VAL A 132 -3.80 -5.07 -4.43
C VAL A 132 -5.10 -5.87 -4.41
N LEU A 133 -5.43 -6.51 -5.53
CA LEU A 133 -6.57 -7.42 -5.64
C LEU A 133 -6.24 -8.78 -4.99
N PRO A 134 -7.22 -9.44 -4.35
CA PRO A 134 -7.08 -10.84 -3.97
C PRO A 134 -6.69 -11.71 -5.16
N ALA A 135 -5.81 -12.69 -4.95
CA ALA A 135 -5.21 -13.48 -6.04
C ALA A 135 -6.25 -14.19 -6.93
N SER A 136 -7.37 -14.66 -6.35
CA SER A 136 -8.46 -15.29 -7.12
C SER A 136 -9.13 -14.30 -8.07
N ILE A 137 -9.45 -13.09 -7.59
CA ILE A 137 -10.09 -12.02 -8.37
C ILE A 137 -9.13 -11.51 -9.45
N ALA A 138 -7.86 -11.29 -9.10
CA ALA A 138 -6.83 -10.89 -10.06
C ALA A 138 -6.72 -11.91 -11.20
N LYS A 139 -6.62 -13.21 -10.89
CA LYS A 139 -6.59 -14.28 -11.90
C LYS A 139 -7.81 -14.27 -12.81
N THR A 140 -9.02 -14.13 -12.27
CA THR A 140 -10.24 -14.06 -13.09
C THR A 140 -10.26 -12.80 -13.95
N LEU A 141 -9.81 -11.65 -13.44
CA LEU A 141 -9.72 -10.41 -14.19
C LEU A 141 -8.73 -10.56 -15.36
N GLN A 142 -7.53 -11.07 -15.10
CA GLN A 142 -6.49 -11.32 -16.10
C GLN A 142 -6.99 -12.26 -17.21
N GLN A 143 -7.74 -13.31 -16.85
CA GLN A 143 -8.33 -14.25 -17.81
C GLN A 143 -9.43 -13.60 -18.66
N ARG A 144 -10.32 -12.81 -18.06
CA ARG A 144 -11.43 -12.16 -18.79
C ARG A 144 -10.95 -11.04 -19.71
N THR A 145 -9.90 -10.32 -19.33
CA THR A 145 -9.34 -9.20 -20.12
C THR A 145 -8.21 -9.63 -21.06
N GLY A 146 -7.62 -10.81 -20.84
CA GLY A 146 -6.42 -11.25 -21.57
C GLY A 146 -5.14 -10.51 -21.17
N ASN A 147 -5.14 -9.83 -20.02
CA ASN A 147 -4.02 -9.01 -19.57
C ASN A 147 -3.48 -9.51 -18.23
N SER A 148 -2.29 -10.12 -18.24
CA SER A 148 -1.66 -10.72 -17.06
C SER A 148 -1.12 -9.71 -16.05
N GLN A 149 -1.00 -8.43 -16.41
CA GLN A 149 -0.45 -7.40 -15.53
C GLN A 149 -1.48 -6.86 -14.52
N LEU A 150 -2.76 -7.24 -14.64
CA LEU A 150 -3.81 -6.68 -13.80
C LEU A 150 -3.81 -7.31 -12.40
N THR A 151 -3.31 -6.58 -11.41
CA THR A 151 -3.12 -7.04 -10.02
C THR A 151 -3.69 -6.09 -8.97
N CYS A 152 -4.11 -4.89 -9.37
CA CYS A 152 -4.53 -3.81 -8.48
C CYS A 152 -5.98 -3.42 -8.72
N VAL A 153 -6.62 -2.87 -7.70
CA VAL A 153 -7.95 -2.26 -7.80
C VAL A 153 -7.79 -0.92 -8.54
N PRO A 154 -8.48 -0.72 -9.68
CA PRO A 154 -8.48 0.56 -10.36
C PRO A 154 -9.17 1.61 -9.49
N GLN A 155 -8.58 2.80 -9.38
CA GLN A 155 -9.01 3.84 -8.45
C GLN A 155 -8.96 5.21 -9.11
N ASP A 156 -9.93 6.05 -8.79
CA ASP A 156 -9.96 7.44 -9.22
C ASP A 156 -9.52 8.31 -8.03
N THR A 157 -8.69 9.31 -8.30
CA THR A 157 -8.15 10.26 -7.30
C THR A 157 -8.39 11.68 -7.78
N GLU A 158 -8.15 12.67 -6.92
CA GLU A 158 -8.23 14.09 -7.31
C GLU A 158 -7.28 14.44 -8.47
N TYR A 159 -6.11 13.80 -8.50
CA TYR A 159 -5.02 14.14 -9.43
C TYR A 159 -4.95 13.25 -10.68
N GLY A 160 -5.77 12.22 -10.76
CA GLY A 160 -5.64 11.20 -11.80
C GLY A 160 -6.30 9.89 -11.45
N TRP A 161 -5.90 8.81 -12.11
CA TRP A 161 -6.43 7.48 -11.86
C TRP A 161 -5.33 6.40 -11.85
N PHE A 162 -5.54 5.35 -11.07
CA PHE A 162 -4.71 4.15 -11.07
C PHE A 162 -5.33 3.09 -11.95
N CYS A 163 -4.55 2.55 -12.87
CA CYS A 163 -4.91 1.36 -13.64
C CYS A 163 -4.83 0.10 -12.77
N ALA A 164 -5.54 -0.95 -13.18
CA ALA A 164 -5.43 -2.25 -12.53
C ALA A 164 -4.04 -2.90 -12.66
N CYS A 165 -3.15 -2.41 -13.53
CA CYS A 165 -1.73 -2.81 -13.53
C CYS A 165 -0.86 -2.05 -12.50
N GLY A 166 -1.44 -1.10 -11.76
CA GLY A 166 -0.74 -0.28 -10.78
C GLY A 166 -0.08 0.99 -11.36
N ALA A 167 -0.18 1.23 -12.67
CA ALA A 167 0.26 2.49 -13.29
C ALA A 167 -0.63 3.66 -12.85
N PHE A 168 -0.02 4.81 -12.55
CA PHE A 168 -0.72 6.06 -12.26
C PHE A 168 -0.77 6.93 -13.52
N HIS A 169 -1.95 7.47 -13.81
CA HIS A 169 -2.22 8.33 -14.93
C HIS A 169 -2.74 9.69 -14.42
N PRO A 170 -1.92 10.75 -14.46
CA PRO A 170 -2.34 12.06 -14.01
C PRO A 170 -3.41 12.65 -14.94
N ASN A 171 -4.23 13.57 -14.42
CA ASN A 171 -5.32 14.21 -15.19
C ASN A 171 -4.79 14.96 -16.43
N GLU A 172 -3.58 15.51 -16.31
CA GLU A 172 -2.85 16.21 -17.36
C GLU A 172 -2.65 15.34 -18.61
N GLU A 173 -2.51 14.02 -18.44
CA GLU A 173 -2.36 13.07 -19.55
C GLU A 173 -3.66 12.91 -20.37
N ASN A 174 -4.82 13.19 -19.76
CA ASN A 174 -6.15 13.06 -20.38
C ASN A 174 -6.36 11.74 -21.16
N CYS A 175 -5.91 10.62 -20.59
CA CYS A 175 -5.97 9.31 -21.24
C CYS A 175 -7.14 8.45 -20.72
N THR A 176 -7.69 7.64 -21.62
CA THR A 176 -8.69 6.60 -21.29
C THR A 176 -8.09 5.19 -21.28
N PHE A 177 -6.94 5.01 -21.94
CA PHE A 177 -6.21 3.76 -22.00
C PHE A 177 -4.93 3.85 -21.18
N CYS A 178 -4.57 2.76 -20.54
CA CYS A 178 -3.31 2.66 -19.80
C CYS A 178 -2.14 2.51 -20.78
N SER A 179 -1.18 3.43 -20.75
CA SER A 179 0.03 3.38 -21.58
C SER A 179 0.96 2.20 -21.26
N GLU A 180 0.87 1.60 -20.06
CA GLU A 180 1.74 0.49 -19.67
C GLU A 180 1.16 -0.88 -20.06
N CYS A 181 -0.13 -1.09 -19.83
CA CYS A 181 -0.76 -2.40 -20.04
C CYS A 181 -1.74 -2.44 -21.23
N GLY A 182 -1.97 -1.30 -21.90
CA GLY A 182 -2.92 -1.16 -23.02
C GLY A 182 -4.39 -1.30 -22.62
N GLY A 183 -4.68 -1.42 -21.32
CA GLY A 183 -6.02 -1.66 -20.80
C GLY A 183 -6.93 -0.43 -20.88
N ASP A 184 -8.17 -0.61 -21.34
CA ASP A 184 -9.21 0.41 -21.29
C ASP A 184 -9.71 0.61 -19.84
N ARG A 185 -9.65 1.85 -19.34
CA ARG A 185 -10.05 2.21 -17.97
C ARG A 185 -11.50 1.81 -17.69
N ALA A 186 -12.43 2.14 -18.59
CA ALA A 186 -13.85 1.87 -18.41
C ALA A 186 -14.15 0.37 -18.48
N GLY A 187 -13.60 -0.31 -19.50
CA GLY A 187 -13.77 -1.75 -19.70
C GLY A 187 -13.20 -2.60 -18.57
N ILE A 188 -12.00 -2.28 -18.07
CA ILE A 188 -11.41 -2.99 -16.92
C ILE A 188 -12.24 -2.77 -15.66
N LYS A 189 -12.67 -1.53 -15.39
CA LYS A 189 -13.51 -1.21 -14.23
C LYS A 189 -14.84 -1.97 -14.29
N ALA A 190 -15.50 -1.98 -15.45
CA ALA A 190 -16.74 -2.73 -15.65
C ALA A 190 -16.55 -4.24 -15.46
N THR A 191 -15.48 -4.80 -16.02
CA THR A 191 -15.15 -6.23 -15.89
C THR A 191 -14.92 -6.62 -14.44
N LEU A 192 -14.16 -5.81 -13.69
CA LEU A 192 -13.89 -6.04 -12.28
C LEU A 192 -15.18 -5.96 -11.45
N THR A 193 -16.03 -4.95 -11.68
CA THR A 193 -17.32 -4.84 -11.00
C THR A 193 -18.16 -6.11 -11.20
N GLY A 194 -18.22 -6.63 -12.43
CA GLY A 194 -18.91 -7.90 -12.70
C GLY A 194 -18.32 -9.09 -11.95
N ILE A 195 -16.99 -9.19 -11.85
CA ILE A 195 -16.34 -10.26 -11.08
C ILE A 195 -16.67 -10.15 -9.58
N LEU A 196 -16.66 -8.94 -9.03
CA LEU A 196 -16.97 -8.70 -7.62
C LEU A 196 -18.44 -9.01 -7.31
N GLU A 197 -19.36 -8.66 -8.21
CA GLU A 197 -20.78 -9.03 -8.09
C GLU A 197 -20.99 -10.55 -8.18
N ASP A 198 -20.32 -11.23 -9.10
CA ASP A 198 -20.35 -12.70 -9.22
C ASP A 198 -19.86 -13.36 -7.92
N ALA A 199 -18.74 -12.86 -7.37
CA ALA A 199 -18.17 -13.36 -6.12
C ALA A 199 -19.12 -13.14 -4.93
N ARG A 200 -19.76 -11.96 -4.85
CA ARG A 200 -20.76 -11.67 -3.83
C ARG A 200 -21.97 -12.61 -3.91
N ARG A 201 -22.51 -12.82 -5.11
CA ARG A 201 -23.65 -13.75 -5.32
C ARG A 201 -23.27 -15.20 -5.00
N ALA A 202 -22.04 -15.61 -5.31
CA ALA A 202 -21.55 -16.94 -4.95
C ALA A 202 -21.46 -17.13 -3.43
N ALA A 203 -20.93 -16.14 -2.70
CA ALA A 203 -20.86 -16.16 -1.24
C ALA A 203 -22.26 -16.17 -0.60
N GLU A 204 -23.20 -15.38 -1.11
CA GLU A 204 -24.59 -15.37 -0.65
C GLU A 204 -25.27 -16.74 -0.81
N ARG A 205 -25.04 -17.44 -1.94
CA ARG A 205 -25.54 -18.81 -2.15
C ARG A 205 -24.92 -19.82 -1.19
N GLN A 206 -23.60 -19.76 -1.00
CA GLN A 206 -22.93 -20.64 -0.05
C GLN A 206 -23.45 -20.42 1.38
N GLN A 207 -23.67 -19.17 1.78
CA GLN A 207 -24.25 -18.88 3.09
C GLN A 207 -25.69 -19.38 3.23
N GLN A 208 -26.50 -19.28 2.18
CA GLN A 208 -27.86 -19.84 2.16
C GLN A 208 -27.84 -21.37 2.27
N GLU A 209 -26.92 -22.04 1.57
CA GLU A 209 -26.73 -23.49 1.66
C GLU A 209 -26.33 -23.89 3.08
N ILE A 210 -25.35 -23.21 3.69
CA ILE A 210 -24.93 -23.45 5.07
C ILE A 210 -26.09 -23.23 6.05
N ASN A 211 -26.83 -22.12 5.92
CA ASN A 211 -27.99 -21.83 6.77
C ASN A 211 -29.10 -22.88 6.59
N SER A 212 -29.30 -23.39 5.36
CA SER A 212 -30.29 -24.43 5.09
C SER A 212 -29.90 -25.76 5.75
N VAL A 213 -28.61 -26.13 5.73
CA VAL A 213 -28.12 -27.32 6.42
C VAL A 213 -28.24 -27.14 7.93
N ALA A 214 -27.86 -25.97 8.48
CA ALA A 214 -27.98 -25.66 9.90
C ALA A 214 -29.44 -25.72 10.39
N ASN A 215 -30.41 -25.23 9.62
CA ASN A 215 -31.84 -25.29 9.96
C ASN A 215 -32.45 -26.71 9.85
N ASN A 216 -31.79 -27.63 9.13
CA ASN A 216 -32.21 -29.04 9.05
C ASN A 216 -31.57 -29.90 10.15
N VAL A 217 -30.71 -29.33 11.01
CA VAL A 217 -30.23 -29.98 12.23
C VAL A 217 -31.23 -29.68 13.35
N ASP A 218 -32.22 -30.56 13.49
CA ASP A 218 -33.15 -30.59 14.63
C ASP A 218 -32.34 -30.77 15.95
N PRO A 219 -32.60 -30.03 17.06
CA PRO A 219 -31.97 -30.30 18.37
C PRO A 219 -32.32 -31.67 18.97
N GLN A 220 -33.03 -32.52 18.25
CA GLN A 220 -33.71 -33.68 18.77
C GLN A 220 -32.86 -34.96 18.68
N ARG A 221 -31.73 -35.01 19.39
CA ARG A 221 -31.21 -36.30 19.91
C ARG A 221 -30.34 -36.16 21.17
N ALA A 222 -30.88 -35.52 22.20
CA ALA A 222 -30.42 -35.71 23.58
C ALA A 222 -31.58 -36.18 24.47
N GLN A 223 -32.20 -37.30 24.11
CA GLN A 223 -32.92 -38.16 25.07
C GLN A 223 -32.30 -39.56 25.04
N ALA A 224 -30.99 -39.65 25.25
CA ALA A 224 -30.41 -40.87 25.78
C ALA A 224 -30.69 -40.86 27.29
N SER A 225 -31.60 -41.74 27.73
CA SER A 225 -31.82 -41.97 29.17
C SER A 225 -30.48 -42.39 29.81
N PRO A 226 -30.04 -41.78 30.93
CA PRO A 226 -28.75 -42.08 31.58
C PRO A 226 -28.55 -43.57 31.92
N ALA A 227 -29.63 -44.34 32.03
CA ALA A 227 -29.62 -45.76 32.31
C ALA A 227 -29.15 -46.64 31.14
N ALA A 228 -29.32 -46.20 29.88
CA ALA A 228 -28.93 -46.99 28.71
C ALA A 228 -27.40 -46.92 28.46
N THR A 229 -26.77 -45.79 28.80
CA THR A 229 -25.34 -45.55 28.62
C THR A 229 -24.50 -46.28 29.68
N ALA A 230 -25.03 -46.44 30.90
CA ALA A 230 -24.35 -47.17 31.98
C ALA A 230 -24.29 -48.69 31.72
N ALA A 231 -25.34 -49.27 31.11
CA ALA A 231 -25.38 -50.69 30.78
C ALA A 231 -24.43 -51.06 29.63
N ALA A 232 -24.25 -50.18 28.65
CA ALA A 232 -23.30 -50.38 27.55
C ALA A 232 -21.84 -50.24 28.01
N ALA A 233 -21.55 -49.33 28.96
CA ALA A 233 -20.21 -49.15 29.52
C ALA A 233 -19.76 -50.34 30.39
N GLN A 234 -20.67 -50.96 31.15
CA GLN A 234 -20.35 -52.12 31.98
C GLN A 234 -20.14 -53.41 31.17
N ALA A 235 -20.75 -53.54 29.99
CA ALA A 235 -20.53 -54.67 29.09
C ALA A 235 -19.16 -54.63 28.38
N ALA A 236 -18.59 -53.43 28.18
CA ALA A 236 -17.29 -53.25 27.55
C ALA A 236 -16.11 -53.47 28.51
N ILE A 237 -16.31 -53.24 29.82
CA ILE A 237 -15.26 -53.40 30.83
C ILE A 237 -14.97 -54.88 31.13
N ASN A 238 -15.97 -55.76 31.06
CA ASN A 238 -15.81 -57.19 31.38
C ASN A 238 -15.12 -58.04 30.29
N GLN A 239 -14.78 -57.48 29.13
CA GLN A 239 -14.11 -58.23 28.05
C GLN A 239 -12.60 -58.00 27.95
N THR A 240 -11.99 -57.26 28.91
CA THR A 240 -10.59 -56.83 28.81
C THR A 240 -9.72 -57.33 29.96
N GLU A 241 -9.85 -58.60 30.36
CA GLU A 241 -8.87 -59.26 31.22
C GLU A 241 -8.63 -60.70 30.73
N GLU A 242 -7.34 -61.03 30.61
CA GLU A 242 -6.68 -62.32 30.35
C GLU A 242 -6.02 -62.58 28.98
N TYR A 243 -4.67 -62.57 29.07
CA TYR A 243 -3.61 -63.04 28.17
C TYR A 243 -2.90 -62.03 27.26
N ASP A 244 -1.98 -61.34 27.94
CA ASP A 244 -0.73 -60.76 27.49
C ASP A 244 0.38 -61.82 27.21
N ASP A 245 1.38 -61.34 26.48
CA ASP A 245 2.80 -61.71 26.42
C ASP A 245 3.33 -62.42 25.17
N GLY A 246 4.37 -61.81 24.58
CA GLY A 246 5.31 -62.51 23.69
C GLY A 246 5.84 -61.78 22.44
N ALA A 247 6.42 -60.59 22.61
CA ALA A 247 7.68 -60.16 21.98
C ALA A 247 7.91 -60.13 20.44
N THR A 248 7.88 -58.89 19.94
CA THR A 248 8.97 -58.15 19.26
C THR A 248 9.40 -58.51 17.83
N ALA A 249 8.91 -57.71 16.88
CA ALA A 249 9.65 -57.26 15.71
C ALA A 249 9.40 -55.75 15.53
N THR A 250 10.45 -54.96 15.77
CA THR A 250 10.53 -53.50 15.64
C THR A 250 10.07 -53.04 14.26
N TYR A 251 9.12 -52.12 14.21
CA TYR A 251 8.82 -51.32 13.02
C TYR A 251 8.56 -49.87 13.43
N ASP A 252 9.27 -48.99 12.75
CA ASP A 252 9.61 -47.61 13.06
C ASP A 252 8.54 -46.64 12.51
N PRO A 253 7.99 -45.72 13.32
CA PRO A 253 7.13 -44.65 12.84
C PRO A 253 7.99 -43.44 12.40
N GLN A 254 8.75 -43.61 11.32
CA GLN A 254 9.33 -42.50 10.55
C GLN A 254 8.84 -42.52 9.11
N GLY A 255 8.43 -41.35 8.62
CA GLY A 255 7.58 -41.17 7.46
C GLY A 255 6.19 -40.95 8.00
N TYR A 256 5.68 -39.73 8.16
CA TYR A 256 5.59 -38.67 7.16
C TYR A 256 5.40 -37.35 7.91
N ALA A 257 6.47 -36.55 8.01
CA ALA A 257 6.42 -35.13 8.36
C ALA A 257 7.85 -34.57 8.23
N GLN A 258 8.19 -33.95 7.11
CA GLN A 258 9.38 -33.08 6.97
C GLN A 258 9.46 -32.46 5.57
N GLU A 259 8.54 -31.55 5.20
CA GLU A 259 8.84 -30.58 4.12
C GLU A 259 8.23 -29.17 4.37
N GLU A 260 7.34 -28.97 5.36
CA GLU A 260 6.68 -27.66 5.57
C GLU A 260 7.31 -26.78 6.68
N ASP A 261 8.28 -27.28 7.43
CA ASP A 261 8.76 -26.59 8.65
C ASP A 261 9.94 -25.63 8.42
N GLU A 262 10.80 -25.87 7.41
CA GLU A 262 11.99 -25.02 7.17
C GLU A 262 11.66 -23.67 6.53
N GLU A 263 10.58 -23.61 5.72
CA GLU A 263 10.11 -22.37 5.09
C GLU A 263 9.38 -21.47 6.10
N MET A 264 8.56 -22.07 6.95
CA MET A 264 7.83 -21.36 8.01
C MET A 264 8.77 -20.83 9.12
N GLU A 265 9.88 -21.53 9.38
CA GLU A 265 10.93 -21.10 10.32
C GLU A 265 11.85 -20.01 9.74
N ARG A 266 11.99 -19.92 8.41
CA ARG A 266 12.67 -18.81 7.72
C ARG A 266 11.85 -17.52 7.78
N VAL A 267 10.52 -17.61 7.63
CA VAL A 267 9.60 -16.46 7.72
C VAL A 267 9.53 -15.91 9.16
N ARG A 268 9.63 -16.76 10.18
CA ARG A 268 9.67 -16.35 11.59
C ARG A 268 10.94 -15.58 12.00
N ARG A 269 12.05 -15.73 11.26
CA ARG A 269 13.32 -15.05 11.55
C ARG A 269 13.38 -13.59 11.07
N TYR A 270 12.49 -13.17 10.17
CA TYR A 270 12.46 -11.80 9.63
C TYR A 270 11.23 -10.97 10.05
N ALA A 271 10.41 -11.48 10.96
CA ALA A 271 9.35 -10.69 11.57
C ALA A 271 9.96 -9.67 12.56
N PRO A 272 9.79 -8.36 12.36
CA PRO A 272 10.29 -7.37 13.31
C PRO A 272 9.56 -7.55 14.64
N LYS A 273 10.33 -7.87 15.70
CA LYS A 273 9.82 -7.85 17.08
C LYS A 273 9.76 -6.41 17.55
N GLY A 274 8.55 -5.87 17.67
CA GLY A 274 8.32 -4.58 18.33
C GLY A 274 6.84 -4.41 18.63
N ARG A 275 6.48 -4.56 19.91
CA ARG A 275 5.16 -4.18 20.43
C ARG A 275 5.05 -2.66 20.42
N LEU A 276 3.94 -2.19 19.88
CA LEU A 276 3.41 -0.84 20.04
C LEU A 276 2.71 -0.77 21.41
N PHE A 277 3.08 0.26 22.18
CA PHE A 277 2.39 0.82 23.36
C PHE A 277 2.31 -0.05 24.62
N ASP A 278 3.03 0.36 25.66
CA ASP A 278 2.51 0.58 27.01
C ASP A 278 3.41 1.62 27.71
N ASP A 279 2.76 2.50 28.48
CA ASP A 279 3.20 3.79 29.02
C ASP A 279 4.34 3.70 30.04
N ASP A 280 5.13 4.77 30.17
CA ASP A 280 5.47 5.38 31.46
C ASP A 280 6.04 6.80 31.25
N GLU A 281 5.59 7.67 32.15
CA GLU A 281 5.84 9.10 32.31
C GLU A 281 7.33 9.43 32.46
N ASP A 282 7.80 10.51 31.82
CA ASP A 282 8.79 11.42 32.38
C ASP A 282 8.65 12.78 31.70
N ASP A 283 8.28 13.76 32.52
CA ASP A 283 8.22 15.18 32.24
C ASP A 283 9.63 15.79 32.02
N ASP A 284 9.60 16.99 31.44
CA ASP A 284 10.53 18.11 31.63
C ASP A 284 11.52 18.52 30.51
N GLU A 285 11.26 19.76 30.09
CA GLU A 285 12.20 20.87 29.87
C GLU A 285 13.21 20.82 28.72
N GLY A 286 13.02 21.77 27.78
CA GLY A 286 14.08 22.11 26.83
C GLY A 286 13.71 23.05 25.70
N THR A 287 12.92 24.09 25.94
CA THR A 287 12.84 25.26 25.04
C THR A 287 14.22 25.90 24.94
N GLN A 288 14.92 25.75 23.81
CA GLN A 288 16.04 26.62 23.47
C GLN A 288 15.66 27.54 22.31
N MET A 289 15.40 28.77 22.72
CA MET A 289 15.37 30.00 21.96
C MET A 289 16.72 30.17 21.24
N TYR A 290 16.71 30.45 19.94
CA TYR A 290 17.85 31.15 19.35
C TYR A 290 17.59 32.64 19.52
N ASP A 291 18.35 33.21 20.45
CA ASP A 291 18.41 34.63 20.73
C ASP A 291 18.85 35.43 19.50
N THR A 292 18.26 36.61 19.46
CA THR A 292 18.50 37.72 18.56
C THR A 292 19.75 38.46 19.01
N ASP A 293 20.73 38.66 18.12
CA ASP A 293 21.71 39.75 18.16
C ASP A 293 22.00 40.09 16.68
N GLU A 294 21.41 41.16 16.14
CA GLU A 294 21.93 42.54 16.19
C GLU A 294 23.22 42.69 15.37
N LEU A 295 23.06 43.01 14.07
CA LEU A 295 24.08 43.72 13.30
C LEU A 295 23.41 44.75 12.39
N ASP A 296 23.67 46.00 12.78
CA ASP A 296 23.30 47.25 12.13
C ASP A 296 23.80 47.33 10.69
N TYR A 297 22.92 47.79 9.80
CA TYR A 297 23.31 48.62 8.66
C TYR A 297 22.35 49.80 8.60
N ASP A 298 22.89 50.95 9.00
CA ASP A 298 22.42 52.28 8.61
C ASP A 298 22.25 52.35 7.09
N ASP A 299 21.10 52.84 6.64
CA ASP A 299 21.07 53.81 5.54
C ASP A 299 19.83 54.69 5.71
N GLU A 300 20.11 55.96 5.96
CA GLU A 300 19.23 57.11 6.05
C GLU A 300 18.57 57.37 4.69
N ASP A 301 17.27 57.61 4.65
CA ASP A 301 16.70 58.76 3.94
C ASP A 301 15.22 58.98 4.32
N GLU A 302 15.01 60.20 4.81
CA GLU A 302 13.82 60.87 5.37
C GLU A 302 12.89 61.31 4.20
N ASP A 303 11.55 61.30 4.28
CA ASP A 303 10.78 62.50 4.64
C ASP A 303 9.23 62.22 4.75
N ASP A 304 8.68 62.56 5.93
CA ASP A 304 7.46 63.35 6.25
C ASP A 304 5.97 62.90 6.00
N ALA A 305 5.40 62.26 7.06
CA ALA A 305 4.22 62.65 7.89
C ALA A 305 2.74 62.76 7.33
N PRO A 306 1.66 62.72 8.18
CA PRO A 306 1.45 62.19 9.53
C PRO A 306 0.21 61.27 9.74
N ARG A 307 0.17 60.72 10.96
CA ARG A 307 -0.76 59.76 11.62
C ARG A 307 -2.28 59.96 11.46
N GLY A 308 -2.99 58.83 11.33
CA GLY A 308 -4.39 58.66 11.75
C GLY A 308 -4.62 57.31 12.45
N LYS A 309 -4.79 57.32 13.77
CA LYS A 309 -5.28 56.17 14.56
C LYS A 309 -6.73 55.84 14.15
N LYS A 310 -7.01 54.62 13.70
CA LYS A 310 -8.31 53.96 13.89
C LYS A 310 -8.13 52.47 14.17
N ARG A 311 -8.44 52.09 15.42
CA ARG A 311 -8.80 50.73 15.81
C ARG A 311 -10.08 50.33 15.07
N GLY A 312 -10.07 49.19 14.38
CA GLY A 312 -11.27 48.42 14.03
C GLY A 312 -10.97 46.99 14.48
N ARG A 313 -11.46 46.56 15.64
CA ARG A 313 -12.79 45.98 15.86
C ARG A 313 -12.94 44.70 15.01
N TYR A 314 -12.52 43.59 15.62
CA TYR A 314 -13.04 42.28 15.27
C TYR A 314 -14.56 42.38 15.33
N ALA A 315 -15.21 42.14 14.19
CA ALA A 315 -16.61 41.83 14.16
C ALA A 315 -16.70 40.34 14.49
N ASP A 316 -17.23 40.05 15.68
CA ASP A 316 -17.83 38.77 15.99
C ASP A 316 -19.04 38.63 15.04
N ASP A 317 -18.90 37.80 14.01
CA ASP A 317 -20.05 37.27 13.28
C ASP A 317 -20.35 35.89 13.88
N ASP A 318 -21.34 35.90 14.78
CA ASP A 318 -21.96 34.72 15.35
C ASP A 318 -22.77 33.98 14.26
N GLU A 319 -22.11 33.30 13.33
CA GLU A 319 -22.73 32.25 12.52
C GLU A 319 -22.18 30.90 12.97
N ALA A 320 -22.83 30.31 13.98
CA ALA A 320 -22.67 28.90 14.29
C ALA A 320 -23.03 28.10 13.03
N SER A 321 -22.01 27.49 12.43
CA SER A 321 -22.16 26.72 11.20
C SER A 321 -22.97 25.45 11.49
N GLU A 322 -23.71 24.93 10.51
CA GLU A 322 -24.50 23.70 10.64
C GLU A 322 -23.64 22.48 11.05
N ASP A 323 -22.31 22.59 10.86
CA ASP A 323 -21.30 21.61 11.26
C ASP A 323 -21.06 21.59 12.78
N ASP A 324 -21.18 22.73 13.47
CA ASP A 324 -20.97 22.84 14.93
C ASP A 324 -22.10 22.13 15.71
N VAL A 325 -23.34 22.22 15.19
CA VAL A 325 -24.51 21.53 15.76
C VAL A 325 -24.43 20.01 15.55
N MET A 326 -23.80 19.57 14.44
CA MET A 326 -23.59 18.16 14.16
C MET A 326 -22.50 17.57 15.05
N ALA A 327 -21.43 18.33 15.31
CA ALA A 327 -20.36 17.95 16.23
C ALA A 327 -20.87 17.77 17.67
N GLU A 328 -21.69 18.69 18.19
CA GLU A 328 -22.27 18.56 19.54
C GLU A 328 -23.17 17.31 19.67
N ARG A 329 -23.95 16.96 18.63
CA ARG A 329 -24.75 15.72 18.63
C ARG A 329 -23.88 14.46 18.59
N ILE A 330 -22.76 14.46 17.88
CA ILE A 330 -21.86 13.30 17.80
C ILE A 330 -21.16 13.07 19.15
N ILE A 331 -20.75 14.15 19.82
CA ILE A 331 -20.04 14.08 21.11
C ILE A 331 -20.95 13.56 22.24
N HIS A 332 -22.24 13.88 22.22
CA HIS A 332 -23.19 13.37 23.23
C HIS A 332 -23.61 11.90 23.03
N TRP A 333 -23.55 11.37 21.82
CA TRP A 333 -24.00 10.00 21.52
C TRP A 333 -22.87 8.97 21.43
N ALA A 334 -21.62 9.38 21.30
CA ALA A 334 -20.47 8.47 21.30
C ALA A 334 -20.32 7.66 22.62
N PRO A 335 -20.48 8.25 23.83
CA PRO A 335 -20.38 7.49 25.08
C PRO A 335 -21.48 6.44 25.32
N PRO A 336 -22.79 6.69 25.07
CA PRO A 336 -23.81 5.67 25.28
C PRO A 336 -23.80 4.55 24.22
N ILE A 337 -23.44 4.85 22.97
CA ILE A 337 -23.38 3.85 21.89
C ILE A 337 -22.25 2.85 22.14
N THR A 338 -21.07 3.33 22.57
CA THR A 338 -19.94 2.47 22.92
C THR A 338 -20.27 1.55 24.10
N ALA A 339 -20.96 2.05 25.14
CA ALA A 339 -21.40 1.23 26.25
C ALA A 339 -22.39 0.12 25.83
N ILE A 340 -23.32 0.41 24.92
CA ILE A 340 -24.29 -0.57 24.40
C ILE A 340 -23.59 -1.64 23.56
N VAL A 341 -22.62 -1.26 22.71
CA VAL A 341 -21.84 -2.19 21.90
C VAL A 341 -21.00 -3.12 22.79
N CYS A 342 -20.34 -2.58 23.81
CA CYS A 342 -19.59 -3.39 24.78
C CYS A 342 -20.50 -4.37 25.54
N ALA A 343 -21.69 -3.94 25.96
CA ALA A 343 -22.66 -4.81 26.63
C ALA A 343 -23.17 -5.94 25.71
N LEU A 344 -23.40 -5.65 24.42
CA LEU A 344 -23.78 -6.66 23.43
C LEU A 344 -22.66 -7.67 23.16
N ILE A 345 -21.41 -7.23 23.07
CA ILE A 345 -20.25 -8.13 22.91
C ILE A 345 -20.14 -9.08 24.11
N ILE A 346 -20.30 -8.58 25.33
CA ILE A 346 -20.27 -9.41 26.55
C ILE A 346 -21.45 -10.39 26.56
N ALA A 347 -22.66 -9.95 26.23
CA ALA A 347 -23.84 -10.81 26.19
C ALA A 347 -23.69 -11.93 25.14
N VAL A 348 -23.21 -11.61 23.94
CA VAL A 348 -22.94 -12.60 22.89
C VAL A 348 -21.84 -13.57 23.31
N SER A 349 -20.79 -13.09 23.99
CA SER A 349 -19.71 -13.93 24.51
C SER A 349 -20.21 -14.90 25.60
N LEU A 350 -21.10 -14.45 26.48
CA LEU A 350 -21.72 -15.30 27.51
C LEU A 350 -22.65 -16.33 26.89
N ILE A 351 -23.45 -15.97 25.88
CA ILE A 351 -24.31 -16.92 25.16
C ILE A 351 -23.44 -17.95 24.43
N TYR A 352 -22.35 -17.51 23.79
CA TYR A 352 -21.41 -18.42 23.12
C TYR A 352 -20.78 -19.41 24.11
N HIS A 353 -20.43 -18.94 25.31
CA HIS A 353 -19.87 -19.78 26.37
C HIS A 353 -20.89 -20.76 26.97
N PHE A 354 -22.18 -20.40 27.07
CA PHE A 354 -23.24 -21.29 27.60
C PHE A 354 -23.81 -22.27 26.56
N VAL A 355 -23.57 -22.04 25.27
CA VAL A 355 -24.02 -22.92 24.18
C VAL A 355 -22.94 -23.93 23.78
N ILE A 356 -21.67 -23.66 24.09
CA ILE A 356 -20.50 -24.48 23.69
C ILE A 356 -19.83 -25.19 24.88
N ALA A 357 -20.18 -24.86 26.13
CA ALA A 357 -19.87 -25.65 27.32
C ALA A 357 -21.10 -26.43 27.78
#